data_AF-A0AAD8BBS9-F1
#
_entry.id   AF-A0AAD8BBS9-F1
#
_cell.length_a   1.000
_cell.length_b   1.000
_cell.length_c   1.000
_cell.angle_alpha   90.00
_cell.angle_beta   90.00
_cell.angle_gamma   90.00
#
_symmetry.space_group_name_H-M   'P 1'
#
loop_
_entity.id
_entity.type
_entity.pdbx_description
1 polymer ?
#
loop_
_entity_poly.entity_id
_entity_poly.type
_entity_poly.pdbx_seq_one_letter_code
_entity_poly.pdbx_strand_id
1 'polypeptide(L)'
;MEDLKSSKTLAPNENIDLKRDKVMKTLAPNENIDLKRDKVMKTLAPNENIDLKRDKLMKTLAPNENIDLKRDKVMKTLARNENIDLKRDKVMKTLAPNENIDLKRNKVMKTLAPNENIDLKRDKVMKTLAPNENIDLKRDKVMKTLAPYENIDLKRDKVMKTLAPNENIDLKRDKVMKTLAPNENKDLKRDKVMKTLAPNENIDLKRDKVMKTLAPNENIDLKRDKVMKTLAPKENIDLKRDKVMKTLAPKENIDLKRDRVMKTLAPKENIDLKRDKVMKTLAPNENIDLKRDKVMKTLAPNENIDLKRDKVIKTLAPYENIDLKRDKVMKTLAPNENIDLKRDKVMKTLAPNENTDLKRDKVMKTLSPMKTKT
;
A
#
# COMPACT_ATOMS: atom_id res chain seq x y z
N MET A 1 -3.31 -21.32 52.00
CA MET A 1 -4.13 -21.19 50.77
C MET A 1 -5.39 -20.42 51.08
N GLU A 2 -6.01 -20.64 52.24
CA GLU A 2 -6.09 -19.59 53.26
C GLU A 2 -5.01 -18.49 53.04
N ASP A 3 -5.45 -17.23 52.94
CA ASP A 3 -4.81 -16.13 52.17
C ASP A 3 -3.89 -15.19 52.99
N LEU A 4 -3.00 -15.77 53.82
CA LEU A 4 -1.92 -15.08 54.56
C LEU A 4 -2.40 -14.05 55.62
N LYS A 5 -2.76 -12.81 55.25
CA LYS A 5 -3.07 -11.74 56.22
C LYS A 5 -2.62 -10.34 55.74
N SER A 6 -2.90 -9.34 56.58
CA SER A 6 -2.78 -7.88 56.43
C SER A 6 -3.38 -7.28 55.14
N SER A 7 -3.25 -5.97 54.97
CA SER A 7 -2.81 -5.46 53.68
C SER A 7 -1.30 -5.66 53.69
N LYS A 8 -0.72 -6.55 52.87
CA LYS A 8 0.75 -6.69 52.84
C LYS A 8 1.37 -5.52 52.05
N THR A 9 1.22 -4.34 52.64
CA THR A 9 2.05 -3.18 52.37
C THR A 9 3.40 -3.50 53.00
N LEU A 10 4.34 -3.97 52.18
CA LEU A 10 5.74 -4.03 52.59
C LEU A 10 6.24 -2.59 52.75
N ALA A 11 7.02 -2.36 53.81
CA ALA A 11 7.76 -1.12 53.98
C ALA A 11 8.85 -1.00 52.89
N PRO A 12 9.38 0.21 52.62
CA PRO A 12 10.50 0.39 51.70
C PRO A 12 11.69 -0.48 52.11
N ASN A 13 12.31 -1.09 51.11
CA ASN A 13 13.57 -1.84 51.22
C ASN A 13 14.36 -1.62 49.92
N GLU A 14 15.67 -1.82 49.91
CA GLU A 14 16.46 -1.74 48.66
C GLU A 14 15.96 -2.81 47.66
N ASN A 15 15.75 -4.04 48.14
CA ASN A 15 15.48 -5.20 47.28
C ASN A 15 14.31 -6.07 47.77
N ILE A 16 13.44 -6.52 46.84
CA ILE A 16 12.31 -7.43 47.14
C ILE A 16 12.28 -8.63 46.16
N ASP A 17 12.50 -9.86 46.66
CA ASP A 17 12.18 -11.14 45.96
C ASP A 17 10.96 -11.81 46.61
N LEU A 18 9.84 -11.93 45.88
CA LEU A 18 8.65 -12.64 46.33
C LEU A 18 8.31 -13.82 45.42
N LYS A 19 8.33 -15.03 46.00
CA LYS A 19 8.27 -16.27 45.23
C LYS A 19 6.85 -16.75 44.86
N ARG A 20 5.80 -16.22 45.51
CA ARG A 20 4.38 -16.53 45.25
C ARG A 20 3.42 -15.73 46.16
N ASP A 21 2.73 -14.72 45.63
CA ASP A 21 1.62 -14.07 46.33
C ASP A 21 0.23 -14.31 45.72
N LYS A 22 -0.78 -14.22 46.59
CA LYS A 22 -2.18 -14.54 46.27
C LYS A 22 -2.98 -13.29 45.94
N VAL A 23 -2.84 -12.24 46.74
CA VAL A 23 -3.41 -10.91 46.50
C VAL A 23 -2.51 -9.86 47.14
N MET A 24 -1.98 -8.94 46.33
CA MET A 24 -1.29 -7.75 46.81
C MET A 24 -2.12 -6.50 46.48
N LYS A 25 -2.36 -5.63 47.48
CA LYS A 25 -3.06 -4.35 47.26
C LYS A 25 -2.09 -3.30 46.74
N THR A 26 -0.99 -3.08 47.46
CA THR A 26 -0.03 -2.00 47.28
C THR A 26 1.33 -2.47 47.78
N LEU A 27 2.37 -2.34 46.96
CA LEU A 27 3.76 -2.38 47.40
C LEU A 27 4.27 -0.94 47.47
N ALA A 28 5.09 -0.61 48.47
CA ALA A 28 5.77 0.68 48.57
C ALA A 28 6.91 0.80 47.54
N PRO A 29 7.52 2.00 47.36
CA PRO A 29 8.74 2.17 46.57
C PRO A 29 9.94 1.38 47.13
N ASN A 30 10.79 0.88 46.21
CA ASN A 30 12.04 0.14 46.43
C ASN A 30 12.97 0.43 45.23
N GLU A 31 14.23 0.01 45.27
CA GLU A 31 15.08 0.07 44.06
C GLU A 31 14.70 -1.08 43.11
N ASN A 32 14.73 -2.33 43.59
CA ASN A 32 14.58 -3.52 42.75
C ASN A 32 13.51 -4.51 43.24
N ILE A 33 12.70 -5.04 42.31
CA ILE A 33 11.63 -6.02 42.58
C ILE A 33 11.67 -7.20 41.59
N ASP A 34 11.71 -8.44 42.12
CA ASP A 34 11.44 -9.67 41.37
C ASP A 34 10.24 -10.41 41.99
N LEU A 35 9.09 -10.40 41.29
CA LEU A 35 7.89 -11.13 41.72
C LEU A 35 7.64 -12.36 40.86
N LYS A 36 7.32 -13.48 41.51
CA LYS A 36 7.08 -14.76 40.84
C LYS A 36 5.69 -15.29 41.20
N ARG A 37 4.85 -15.45 40.19
CA ARG A 37 3.57 -16.21 40.18
C ARG A 37 2.40 -15.51 40.88
N ASP A 38 2.24 -14.21 40.76
CA ASP A 38 1.20 -13.50 41.49
C ASP A 38 -0.18 -13.61 40.82
N LYS A 39 -1.22 -13.82 41.63
CA LYS A 39 -2.59 -13.93 41.08
C LYS A 39 -3.26 -12.57 40.87
N VAL A 40 -3.08 -11.61 41.79
CA VAL A 40 -3.73 -10.29 41.71
C VAL A 40 -2.84 -9.24 42.36
N MET A 41 -2.44 -8.24 41.59
CA MET A 41 -1.89 -6.98 42.09
C MET A 41 -2.83 -5.83 41.71
N LYS A 42 -3.15 -4.94 42.66
CA LYS A 42 -3.90 -3.71 42.33
C LYS A 42 -2.94 -2.61 41.86
N THR A 43 -1.97 -2.22 42.70
CA THR A 43 -1.05 -1.12 42.41
C THR A 43 0.36 -1.50 42.82
N LEU A 44 1.33 -1.21 41.95
CA LEU A 44 2.77 -1.17 42.27
C LEU A 44 3.20 0.31 42.26
N ALA A 45 3.85 0.79 43.32
CA ALA A 45 4.41 2.14 43.41
C ALA A 45 5.65 2.30 42.50
N PRO A 46 6.25 3.51 42.37
CA PRO A 46 7.48 3.71 41.61
C PRO A 46 8.70 3.00 42.20
N ASN A 47 9.58 2.49 41.33
CA ASN A 47 10.85 1.81 41.65
C ASN A 47 11.82 2.02 40.48
N GLU A 48 13.08 1.60 40.59
CA GLU A 48 14.01 1.62 39.46
C GLU A 48 13.73 0.43 38.53
N ASN A 49 13.81 -0.81 39.05
CA ASN A 49 13.76 -2.02 38.23
C ASN A 49 12.69 -3.05 38.69
N ILE A 50 11.94 -3.59 37.73
CA ILE A 50 10.87 -4.57 37.96
C ILE A 50 10.97 -5.78 37.00
N ASP A 51 11.07 -7.01 37.54
CA ASP A 51 10.87 -8.27 36.79
C ASP A 51 9.67 -9.07 37.36
N LEU A 52 8.58 -9.15 36.59
CA LEU A 52 7.38 -9.91 36.99
C LEU A 52 7.25 -11.20 36.20
N LYS A 53 7.05 -12.32 36.89
CA LYS A 53 7.03 -13.66 36.29
C LYS A 53 5.73 -14.41 36.57
N ARG A 54 4.84 -14.41 35.57
CA ARG A 54 3.61 -15.23 35.41
C ARG A 54 2.35 -14.65 36.07
N ASP A 55 2.12 -13.36 35.96
CA ASP A 55 1.06 -12.72 36.71
C ASP A 55 -0.30 -12.81 36.01
N LYS A 56 -1.37 -12.99 36.80
CA LYS A 56 -2.72 -13.15 36.23
C LYS A 56 -3.44 -11.82 36.01
N LEU A 57 -3.32 -10.88 36.94
CA LEU A 57 -4.10 -9.64 36.94
C LEU A 57 -3.30 -8.53 37.62
N MET A 58 -2.85 -7.56 36.82
CA MET A 58 -2.39 -6.26 37.31
C MET A 58 -3.37 -5.17 36.89
N LYS A 59 -3.75 -4.28 37.81
CA LYS A 59 -4.54 -3.09 37.43
C LYS A 59 -3.62 -1.95 36.99
N THR A 60 -2.70 -1.51 37.85
CA THR A 60 -1.85 -0.35 37.60
C THR A 60 -0.42 -0.63 38.02
N LEU A 61 0.54 -0.35 37.14
CA LEU A 61 1.94 -0.15 37.47
C LEU A 61 2.24 1.35 37.40
N ALA A 62 2.85 1.92 38.43
CA ALA A 62 3.33 3.31 38.43
C ALA A 62 4.61 3.48 37.58
N PRO A 63 5.16 4.71 37.42
CA PRO A 63 6.42 4.94 36.70
C PRO A 63 7.63 4.23 37.31
N ASN A 64 8.53 3.71 36.47
CA ASN A 64 9.82 3.09 36.85
C ASN A 64 10.84 3.35 35.73
N GLU A 65 12.11 3.00 35.91
CA GLU A 65 13.08 3.06 34.81
C GLU A 65 12.90 1.85 33.89
N ASN A 66 13.04 0.62 34.42
CA ASN A 66 13.09 -0.61 33.63
C ASN A 66 12.08 -1.68 34.06
N ILE A 67 11.37 -2.28 33.10
CA ILE A 67 10.35 -3.32 33.34
C ILE A 67 10.51 -4.52 32.38
N ASP A 68 10.60 -5.74 32.92
CA ASP A 68 10.48 -7.00 32.18
C ASP A 68 9.30 -7.83 32.69
N LEU A 69 8.22 -7.94 31.91
CA LEU A 69 7.05 -8.76 32.27
C LEU A 69 7.03 -10.08 31.50
N LYS A 70 6.89 -11.19 32.22
CA LYS A 70 6.98 -12.55 31.65
C LYS A 70 5.71 -13.36 31.90
N ARG A 71 4.85 -13.42 30.87
CA ARG A 71 3.67 -14.30 30.69
C ARG A 71 2.38 -13.79 31.34
N ASP A 72 2.11 -12.50 31.25
CA ASP A 72 1.00 -11.90 31.99
C ASP A 72 -0.34 -12.06 31.28
N LYS A 73 -1.41 -12.32 32.05
CA LYS A 73 -2.72 -12.54 31.43
C LYS A 73 -3.46 -11.23 31.18
N VAL A 74 -3.46 -10.29 32.12
CA VAL A 74 -4.23 -9.06 32.01
C VAL A 74 -3.52 -7.93 32.75
N MET A 75 -3.13 -6.90 32.00
CA MET A 75 -2.73 -5.60 32.51
C MET A 75 -3.77 -4.55 32.06
N LYS A 76 -4.22 -3.67 32.96
CA LYS A 76 -5.07 -2.53 32.55
C LYS A 76 -4.21 -1.34 32.13
N THR A 77 -3.35 -0.84 33.00
CA THR A 77 -2.58 0.37 32.78
C THR A 77 -1.13 0.16 33.20
N LEU A 78 -0.21 0.51 32.30
CA LEU A 78 1.21 0.67 32.53
C LEU A 78 1.52 2.17 32.38
N ALA A 79 2.10 2.81 33.40
CA ALA A 79 2.46 4.23 33.40
C ALA A 79 3.72 4.52 32.55
N ARG A 80 4.28 5.73 32.63
CA ARG A 80 5.49 6.15 31.90
C ARG A 80 6.75 5.57 32.51
N ASN A 81 7.64 5.02 31.69
CA ASN A 81 8.93 4.44 32.07
C ASN A 81 9.96 4.75 30.99
N GLU A 82 11.21 4.34 31.17
CA GLU A 82 12.22 4.43 30.11
C GLU A 82 12.13 3.20 29.20
N ASN A 83 12.32 2.00 29.77
CA ASN A 83 12.44 0.75 28.99
C ASN A 83 11.46 -0.35 29.43
N ILE A 84 10.80 -0.98 28.45
CA ILE A 84 9.82 -2.06 28.68
C ILE A 84 10.06 -3.26 27.73
N ASP A 85 10.19 -4.47 28.29
CA ASP A 85 10.13 -5.75 27.54
C ASP A 85 8.97 -6.62 28.03
N LEU A 86 7.93 -6.81 27.20
CA LEU A 86 6.76 -7.63 27.54
C LEU A 86 6.78 -8.97 26.80
N LYS A 87 6.83 -10.08 27.53
CA LYS A 87 6.98 -11.44 26.96
C LYS A 87 5.75 -12.31 27.22
N ARG A 88 4.93 -12.45 26.17
CA ARG A 88 3.80 -13.40 25.99
C ARG A 88 2.46 -12.99 26.63
N ASP A 89 2.12 -11.71 26.58
CA ASP A 89 0.96 -11.21 27.31
C ASP A 89 -0.35 -11.43 26.56
N LYS A 90 -1.45 -11.65 27.29
CA LYS A 90 -2.76 -11.89 26.64
C LYS A 90 -3.56 -10.62 26.42
N VAL A 91 -3.62 -9.70 27.37
CA VAL A 91 -4.43 -8.49 27.26
C VAL A 91 -3.75 -7.32 27.96
N MET A 92 -3.45 -6.28 27.18
CA MET A 92 -3.10 -4.96 27.66
C MET A 92 -4.18 -3.97 27.20
N LYS A 93 -4.69 -3.11 28.09
CA LYS A 93 -5.61 -2.04 27.67
C LYS A 93 -4.84 -0.79 27.25
N THR A 94 -4.03 -0.24 28.15
CA THR A 94 -3.34 1.03 27.94
C THR A 94 -1.89 0.90 28.39
N LEU A 95 -0.98 1.34 27.51
CA LEU A 95 0.42 1.59 27.80
C LEU A 95 0.67 3.09 27.54
N ALA A 96 1.10 3.80 28.58
CA ALA A 96 1.43 5.23 28.56
C ALA A 96 2.75 5.49 27.79
N PRO A 97 3.20 6.76 27.65
CA PRO A 97 4.44 7.08 26.94
C PRO A 97 5.72 6.60 27.63
N ASN A 98 6.71 6.15 26.86
CA ASN A 98 8.02 5.65 27.28
C ASN A 98 9.04 5.91 26.16
N GLU A 99 10.31 5.65 26.38
CA GLU A 99 11.34 5.75 25.33
C GLU A 99 11.34 4.48 24.46
N ASN A 100 11.57 3.31 25.07
CA ASN A 100 11.79 2.06 24.34
C ASN A 100 10.81 0.93 24.75
N ILE A 101 10.20 0.28 23.76
CA ILE A 101 9.28 -0.86 23.97
C ILE A 101 9.61 -2.04 23.04
N ASP A 102 9.83 -3.23 23.61
CA ASP A 102 9.84 -4.52 22.88
C ASP A 102 8.69 -5.42 23.36
N LEU A 103 7.68 -5.65 22.49
CA LEU A 103 6.57 -6.56 22.81
C LEU A 103 6.72 -7.89 22.08
N LYS A 104 6.82 -9.00 22.82
CA LYS A 104 7.01 -10.34 22.28
C LYS A 104 5.80 -11.24 22.52
N ARG A 105 4.99 -11.41 21.45
CA ARG A 105 3.86 -12.38 21.31
C ARG A 105 2.57 -11.97 22.01
N ASN A 106 2.18 -10.71 21.98
CA ASN A 106 1.00 -10.21 22.67
C ASN A 106 -0.29 -10.52 21.90
N LYS A 107 -1.37 -10.91 22.60
CA LYS A 107 -2.63 -11.28 21.92
C LYS A 107 -3.55 -10.10 21.64
N VAL A 108 -3.70 -9.16 22.58
CA VAL A 108 -4.60 -8.02 22.43
C VAL A 108 -4.00 -6.81 23.13
N MET A 109 -3.74 -5.77 22.35
CA MET A 109 -3.47 -4.42 22.84
C MET A 109 -4.57 -3.48 22.34
N LYS A 110 -5.15 -2.65 23.22
CA LYS A 110 -6.12 -1.64 22.77
C LYS A 110 -5.42 -0.35 22.36
N THR A 111 -4.67 0.25 23.27
CA THR A 111 -4.03 1.56 23.06
C THR A 111 -2.60 1.50 23.54
N LEU A 112 -1.70 1.96 22.69
CA LEU A 112 -0.31 2.26 22.99
C LEU A 112 -0.12 3.75 22.67
N ALA A 113 0.29 4.53 23.68
CA ALA A 113 0.52 5.97 23.60
C ALA A 113 1.81 6.31 22.81
N PRO A 114 2.18 7.59 22.64
CA PRO A 114 3.43 7.99 22.00
C PRO A 114 4.69 7.47 22.71
N ASN A 115 5.71 7.06 21.97
CA ASN A 115 7.03 6.62 22.44
C ASN A 115 8.08 6.99 21.38
N GLU A 116 9.37 6.80 21.64
CA GLU A 116 10.40 6.99 20.61
C GLU A 116 10.50 5.73 19.73
N ASN A 117 10.80 4.57 20.33
CA ASN A 117 11.14 3.34 19.62
C ASN A 117 10.27 2.14 20.01
N ILE A 118 9.68 1.45 19.02
CA ILE A 118 8.82 0.28 19.26
C ILE A 118 9.11 -0.90 18.32
N ASP A 119 9.47 -2.07 18.88
CA ASP A 119 9.58 -3.34 18.15
C ASP A 119 8.50 -4.34 18.63
N LEU A 120 7.55 -4.67 17.76
CA LEU A 120 6.45 -5.60 18.08
C LEU A 120 6.63 -6.93 17.35
N LYS A 121 6.69 -8.03 18.10
CA LYS A 121 6.99 -9.36 17.58
C LYS A 121 5.84 -10.34 17.81
N ARG A 122 5.04 -10.54 16.76
CA ARG A 122 3.98 -11.56 16.57
C ARG A 122 2.65 -11.25 17.26
N ASP A 123 2.15 -10.03 17.13
CA ASP A 123 0.95 -9.61 17.81
C ASP A 123 -0.33 -10.01 17.04
N LYS A 124 -1.41 -10.31 17.76
CA LYS A 124 -2.65 -10.77 17.11
C LYS A 124 -3.65 -9.66 16.83
N VAL A 125 -3.84 -8.72 17.76
CA VAL A 125 -4.83 -7.66 17.62
C VAL A 125 -4.31 -6.40 18.28
N MET A 126 -4.10 -5.37 17.48
CA MET A 126 -3.94 -4.00 17.91
C MET A 126 -5.13 -3.16 17.45
N LYS A 127 -5.65 -2.28 18.31
CA LYS A 127 -6.64 -1.28 17.87
C LYS A 127 -5.97 0.02 17.46
N THR A 128 -5.21 0.64 18.36
CA THR A 128 -4.61 1.95 18.14
C THR A 128 -3.17 1.97 18.62
N LEU A 129 -2.28 2.41 17.74
CA LEU A 129 -0.93 2.86 18.04
C LEU A 129 -0.90 4.37 17.82
N ALA A 130 -0.40 5.13 18.78
CA ALA A 130 -0.29 6.60 18.74
C ALA A 130 1.10 7.04 18.23
N PRO A 131 1.31 8.32 17.85
CA PRO A 131 2.50 8.77 17.13
C PRO A 131 3.82 8.54 17.85
N ASN A 132 4.86 8.13 17.13
CA ASN A 132 6.22 7.82 17.59
C ASN A 132 7.22 8.27 16.52
N GLU A 133 8.52 8.11 16.77
CA GLU A 133 9.55 8.26 15.74
C GLU A 133 9.65 6.97 14.89
N ASN A 134 9.93 5.82 15.53
CA ASN A 134 10.35 4.60 14.85
C ASN A 134 9.52 3.35 15.23
N ILE A 135 9.07 2.58 14.22
CA ILE A 135 8.31 1.33 14.40
C ILE A 135 8.82 0.18 13.50
N ASP A 136 9.06 -1.00 14.11
CA ASP A 136 9.21 -2.28 13.41
C ASP A 136 8.15 -3.30 13.87
N LEU A 137 7.15 -3.59 13.02
CA LEU A 137 6.13 -4.61 13.31
C LEU A 137 6.45 -5.93 12.61
N LYS A 138 6.55 -7.01 13.38
CA LYS A 138 6.92 -8.34 12.89
C LYS A 138 5.82 -9.38 13.11
N ARG A 139 5.02 -9.58 12.04
CA ARG A 139 4.03 -10.67 11.82
C ARG A 139 2.66 -10.47 12.46
N ASP A 140 2.08 -9.29 12.30
CA ASP A 140 0.84 -8.95 12.98
C ASP A 140 -0.41 -9.40 12.22
N LYS A 141 -1.45 -9.78 12.96
CA LYS A 141 -2.67 -10.32 12.32
C LYS A 141 -3.73 -9.27 12.03
N VAL A 142 -3.93 -8.30 12.92
CA VAL A 142 -4.97 -7.27 12.77
C VAL A 142 -4.51 -6.00 13.44
N MET A 143 -4.31 -4.96 12.65
CA MET A 143 -4.16 -3.58 13.09
C MET A 143 -5.34 -2.76 12.56
N LYS A 144 -5.98 -1.98 13.43
CA LYS A 144 -7.06 -1.08 12.98
C LYS A 144 -6.50 0.28 12.56
N THR A 145 -5.81 0.95 13.46
CA THR A 145 -5.29 2.30 13.23
C THR A 145 -3.85 2.37 13.70
N LEU A 146 -2.99 2.81 12.79
CA LEU A 146 -1.60 3.21 13.02
C LEU A 146 -1.54 4.71 12.70
N ALA A 147 -1.06 5.53 13.65
CA ALA A 147 -1.03 7.00 13.58
C ALA A 147 0.09 7.53 12.66
N PRO A 148 0.46 8.83 12.72
CA PRO A 148 1.68 9.34 12.08
C PRO A 148 3.00 8.98 12.79
N TYR A 149 4.07 8.86 12.01
CA TYR A 149 5.43 8.46 12.35
C TYR A 149 6.40 8.98 11.29
N GLU A 150 7.69 9.05 11.61
CA GLU A 150 8.74 9.25 10.60
C GLU A 150 8.94 7.95 9.81
N ASN A 151 9.25 6.84 10.51
CA ASN A 151 9.73 5.61 9.88
C ASN A 151 8.97 4.35 10.32
N ILE A 152 8.48 3.56 9.34
CA ILE A 152 7.74 2.31 9.58
C ILE A 152 8.23 1.15 8.70
N ASP A 153 8.60 0.03 9.33
CA ASP A 153 8.82 -1.25 8.64
C ASP A 153 7.79 -2.31 9.09
N LEU A 154 6.85 -2.68 8.20
CA LEU A 154 5.87 -3.74 8.48
C LEU A 154 6.26 -5.07 7.81
N LYS A 155 6.57 -6.07 8.64
CA LYS A 155 7.03 -7.40 8.24
C LYS A 155 5.96 -8.48 8.47
N ARG A 156 5.10 -8.65 7.48
CA ARG A 156 4.16 -9.79 7.25
C ARG A 156 2.76 -9.65 7.87
N ASP A 157 2.07 -8.56 7.59
CA ASP A 157 0.77 -8.33 8.21
C ASP A 157 -0.39 -8.92 7.41
N LYS A 158 -1.50 -9.24 8.09
CA LYS A 158 -2.67 -9.85 7.45
C LYS A 158 -3.79 -8.88 7.15
N VAL A 159 -4.04 -7.92 8.03
CA VAL A 159 -5.14 -6.94 7.89
C VAL A 159 -4.73 -5.65 8.56
N MET A 160 -4.56 -4.61 7.75
CA MET A 160 -4.47 -3.22 8.20
C MET A 160 -5.69 -2.47 7.67
N LYS A 161 -6.40 -1.73 8.54
CA LYS A 161 -7.51 -0.87 8.08
C LYS A 161 -6.99 0.49 7.66
N THR A 162 -6.33 1.20 8.56
CA THR A 162 -5.89 2.58 8.32
C THR A 162 -4.45 2.73 8.79
N LEU A 163 -3.60 3.23 7.90
CA LEU A 163 -2.29 3.79 8.19
C LEU A 163 -2.37 5.29 7.86
N ALA A 164 -2.08 6.14 8.86
CA ALA A 164 -2.12 7.59 8.74
C ALA A 164 -0.89 8.13 7.94
N PRO A 165 -0.74 9.46 7.77
CA PRO A 165 0.40 10.04 7.06
C PRO A 165 1.73 9.79 7.76
N ASN A 166 2.80 9.54 7.00
CA ASN A 166 4.17 9.35 7.50
C ASN A 166 5.18 9.83 6.46
N GLU A 167 6.46 9.97 6.81
CA GLU A 167 7.51 10.21 5.81
C GLU A 167 7.77 8.91 5.01
N ASN A 168 8.26 7.86 5.70
CA ASN A 168 8.82 6.68 5.08
C ASN A 168 8.13 5.36 5.51
N ILE A 169 7.74 4.53 4.53
CA ILE A 169 7.12 3.21 4.80
C ILE A 169 7.68 2.10 3.90
N ASP A 170 8.17 1.00 4.51
CA ASP A 170 8.44 -0.29 3.85
C ASP A 170 7.44 -1.37 4.29
N LEU A 171 6.57 -1.82 3.39
CA LEU A 171 5.66 -2.94 3.63
C LEU A 171 6.11 -4.19 2.86
N LYS A 172 6.72 -5.14 3.59
CA LYS A 172 7.36 -6.28 2.93
C LYS A 172 6.36 -7.34 2.45
N ARG A 173 5.26 -7.60 3.17
CA ARG A 173 4.27 -8.67 2.84
C ARG A 173 2.89 -8.48 3.49
N ASP A 174 1.99 -7.77 2.83
CA ASP A 174 0.60 -7.63 3.28
C ASP A 174 -0.38 -8.58 2.57
N LYS A 175 -1.60 -8.65 3.10
CA LYS A 175 -2.72 -9.38 2.48
C LYS A 175 -3.95 -8.53 2.21
N VAL A 176 -4.23 -7.56 3.07
CA VAL A 176 -5.42 -6.70 2.99
C VAL A 176 -5.10 -5.35 3.62
N MET A 177 -5.00 -4.33 2.78
CA MET A 177 -5.02 -2.93 3.17
C MET A 177 -6.35 -2.30 2.77
N LYS A 178 -6.97 -1.53 3.66
CA LYS A 178 -8.09 -0.67 3.25
C LYS A 178 -7.60 0.71 2.82
N THR A 179 -6.94 1.43 3.71
CA THR A 179 -6.54 2.81 3.46
C THR A 179 -5.11 3.03 3.91
N LEU A 180 -4.30 3.57 3.01
CA LEU A 180 -2.95 4.06 3.26
C LEU A 180 -2.93 5.56 2.91
N ALA A 181 -2.80 6.42 3.91
CA ALA A 181 -2.89 7.88 3.81
C ALA A 181 -1.62 8.51 3.18
N PRO A 182 -1.57 9.84 2.94
CA PRO A 182 -0.47 10.48 2.21
C PRO A 182 0.91 10.44 2.88
N ASN A 183 1.96 10.31 2.09
CA ASN A 183 3.37 10.23 2.50
C ASN A 183 4.29 10.83 1.43
N GLU A 184 5.56 11.03 1.76
CA GLU A 184 6.63 11.19 0.77
C GLU A 184 6.92 9.86 0.05
N ASN A 185 7.40 8.83 0.77
CA ASN A 185 8.02 7.64 0.17
C ASN A 185 7.42 6.29 0.60
N LYS A 186 7.16 5.40 -0.36
CA LYS A 186 6.58 4.05 -0.14
C LYS A 186 7.22 2.93 -0.97
N ASP A 187 7.76 1.90 -0.31
CA ASP A 187 8.11 0.61 -0.92
C ASP A 187 7.14 -0.50 -0.47
N LEU A 188 6.29 -0.96 -1.38
CA LEU A 188 5.36 -2.07 -1.12
C LEU A 188 5.81 -3.32 -1.89
N LYS A 189 6.56 -4.20 -1.22
CA LYS A 189 7.19 -5.35 -1.88
C LYS A 189 6.19 -6.42 -2.32
N ARG A 190 5.14 -6.68 -1.53
CA ARG A 190 4.07 -7.66 -1.82
C ARG A 190 2.77 -7.33 -1.07
N ASP A 191 1.70 -6.97 -1.78
CA ASP A 191 0.32 -7.04 -1.26
C ASP A 191 -0.51 -8.08 -2.05
N LYS A 192 -1.75 -8.32 -1.61
CA LYS A 192 -2.78 -9.05 -2.34
C LYS A 192 -4.04 -8.21 -2.60
N VAL A 193 -4.36 -7.25 -1.73
CA VAL A 193 -5.60 -6.46 -1.83
C VAL A 193 -5.40 -5.10 -1.18
N MET A 194 -5.19 -4.09 -2.02
CA MET A 194 -5.23 -2.69 -1.64
C MET A 194 -6.54 -2.05 -2.10
N LYS A 195 -7.32 -1.45 -1.18
CA LYS A 195 -8.50 -0.68 -1.61
C LYS A 195 -8.13 0.73 -2.04
N THR A 196 -7.49 1.50 -1.17
CA THR A 196 -7.21 2.92 -1.42
C THR A 196 -5.80 3.26 -0.96
N LEU A 197 -5.01 3.78 -1.88
CA LEU A 197 -3.73 4.42 -1.61
C LEU A 197 -3.88 5.90 -1.99
N ALA A 198 -3.70 6.76 -0.99
CA ALA A 198 -3.84 8.23 -1.08
C ALA A 198 -2.59 8.86 -1.75
N PRO A 199 -2.62 10.16 -2.10
CA PRO A 199 -1.53 10.88 -2.77
C PRO A 199 -0.18 10.80 -2.07
N ASN A 200 0.92 10.73 -2.83
CA ASN A 200 2.31 10.70 -2.37
C ASN A 200 3.22 11.31 -3.44
N GLU A 201 4.48 11.52 -3.10
CA GLU A 201 5.53 11.82 -4.09
C GLU A 201 5.92 10.52 -4.82
N ASN A 202 6.43 9.52 -4.09
CA ASN A 202 7.07 8.34 -4.69
C ASN A 202 6.49 6.99 -4.23
N ILE A 203 6.21 6.10 -5.18
CA ILE A 203 5.69 4.73 -4.93
C ILE A 203 6.42 3.66 -5.77
N ASP A 204 7.02 2.66 -5.11
CA ASP A 204 7.40 1.37 -5.73
C ASP A 204 6.46 0.24 -5.26
N LEU A 205 5.60 -0.26 -6.16
CA LEU A 205 4.86 -1.51 -5.93
C LEU A 205 5.53 -2.66 -6.69
N LYS A 206 6.31 -3.48 -5.99
CA LYS A 206 7.00 -4.60 -6.64
C LYS A 206 6.05 -5.72 -7.07
N ARG A 207 5.00 -6.00 -6.28
CA ARG A 207 3.94 -7.00 -6.57
C ARG A 207 2.62 -6.70 -5.85
N ASP A 208 1.54 -6.48 -6.59
CA ASP A 208 0.18 -6.60 -6.07
C ASP A 208 -0.64 -7.68 -6.85
N LYS A 209 -1.88 -7.91 -6.42
CA LYS A 209 -2.88 -8.67 -7.16
C LYS A 209 -4.18 -7.90 -7.42
N VAL A 210 -4.56 -6.94 -6.58
CA VAL A 210 -5.85 -6.26 -6.64
C VAL A 210 -5.75 -4.87 -5.99
N MET A 211 -5.51 -3.85 -6.81
CA MET A 211 -5.62 -2.46 -6.40
C MET A 211 -6.93 -1.86 -6.91
N LYS A 212 -7.76 -1.31 -6.01
CA LYS A 212 -8.99 -0.63 -6.46
C LYS A 212 -8.70 0.80 -6.89
N THR A 213 -8.06 1.60 -6.04
CA THR A 213 -7.88 3.03 -6.30
C THR A 213 -6.49 3.46 -5.84
N LEU A 214 -5.71 3.97 -6.80
CA LEU A 214 -4.50 4.74 -6.55
C LEU A 214 -4.79 6.20 -6.92
N ALA A 215 -4.75 7.07 -5.91
CA ALA A 215 -4.97 8.51 -6.02
C ALA A 215 -3.78 9.22 -6.73
N PRO A 216 -3.84 10.54 -6.98
CA PRO A 216 -2.77 11.26 -7.68
C PRO A 216 -1.44 11.27 -6.92
N ASN A 217 -0.38 10.76 -7.55
CA ASN A 217 1.01 10.81 -7.07
C ASN A 217 1.90 11.36 -8.20
N GLU A 218 3.10 11.81 -7.86
CA GLU A 218 4.09 12.23 -8.86
C GLU A 218 4.69 11.02 -9.56
N ASN A 219 5.41 10.14 -8.85
CA ASN A 219 6.15 9.04 -9.47
C ASN A 219 5.68 7.65 -9.01
N ILE A 220 5.43 6.75 -9.98
CA ILE A 220 4.93 5.39 -9.71
C ILE A 220 5.66 4.32 -10.55
N ASP A 221 6.40 3.40 -9.90
CA ASP A 221 6.89 2.15 -10.51
C ASP A 221 6.06 0.94 -10.05
N LEU A 222 5.28 0.35 -10.96
CA LEU A 222 4.53 -0.88 -10.72
C LEU A 222 5.16 -2.04 -11.49
N LYS A 223 5.98 -2.84 -10.80
CA LYS A 223 6.73 -3.92 -11.45
C LYS A 223 5.83 -5.08 -11.89
N ARG A 224 4.79 -5.42 -11.10
CA ARG A 224 3.79 -6.47 -11.40
C ARG A 224 2.45 -6.23 -10.68
N ASP A 225 1.37 -6.04 -11.42
CA ASP A 225 0.00 -6.23 -10.91
C ASP A 225 -0.77 -7.33 -11.70
N LYS A 226 -2.00 -7.61 -11.26
CA LYS A 226 -2.97 -8.44 -11.98
C LYS A 226 -4.31 -7.74 -12.24
N VAL A 227 -4.74 -6.81 -11.39
CA VAL A 227 -6.08 -6.21 -11.46
C VAL A 227 -6.07 -4.82 -10.83
N MET A 228 -6.02 -3.81 -11.69
CA MET A 228 -6.14 -2.41 -11.31
C MET A 228 -7.49 -1.87 -11.77
N LYS A 229 -8.25 -1.22 -10.89
CA LYS A 229 -9.50 -0.55 -11.32
C LYS A 229 -9.27 0.90 -11.72
N THR A 230 -8.59 1.69 -10.88
CA THR A 230 -8.43 3.12 -11.13
C THR A 230 -7.04 3.55 -10.69
N LEU A 231 -6.29 4.13 -11.62
CA LEU A 231 -4.99 4.75 -11.44
C LEU A 231 -5.03 6.13 -12.10
N ALA A 232 -4.83 7.19 -11.32
CA ALA A 232 -4.90 8.57 -11.81
C ALA A 232 -3.79 9.44 -11.18
N PRO A 233 -2.51 9.29 -11.59
CA PRO A 233 -1.39 10.08 -11.08
C PRO A 233 -1.39 11.53 -11.59
N LYS A 234 -0.47 12.35 -11.06
CA LYS A 234 -0.11 13.64 -11.63
C LYS A 234 0.82 13.41 -12.83
N GLU A 235 2.01 12.85 -12.60
CA GLU A 235 3.15 12.95 -13.54
C GLU A 235 3.48 11.60 -14.20
N ASN A 236 4.37 10.79 -13.61
CA ASN A 236 5.09 9.70 -14.28
C ASN A 236 4.67 8.29 -13.85
N ILE A 237 4.55 7.37 -14.82
CA ILE A 237 4.23 5.95 -14.58
C ILE A 237 5.15 4.99 -15.36
N ASP A 238 5.79 4.05 -14.68
CA ASP A 238 6.32 2.80 -15.29
C ASP A 238 5.50 1.58 -14.84
N LEU A 239 4.67 1.03 -15.74
CA LEU A 239 4.03 -0.28 -15.52
C LEU A 239 4.79 -1.37 -16.29
N LYS A 240 5.64 -2.12 -15.59
CA LYS A 240 6.43 -3.17 -16.25
C LYS A 240 5.58 -4.37 -16.69
N ARG A 241 4.55 -4.75 -15.91
CA ARG A 241 3.60 -5.85 -16.20
C ARG A 241 2.27 -5.68 -15.48
N ASP A 242 1.17 -5.53 -16.22
CA ASP A 242 -0.19 -5.78 -15.71
C ASP A 242 -0.89 -6.92 -16.49
N LYS A 243 -2.11 -7.27 -16.07
CA LYS A 243 -3.05 -8.13 -16.79
C LYS A 243 -4.40 -7.49 -17.05
N VAL A 244 -4.88 -6.57 -16.20
CA VAL A 244 -6.24 -6.02 -16.28
C VAL A 244 -6.27 -4.62 -15.65
N MET A 245 -6.12 -3.60 -16.50
CA MET A 245 -6.37 -2.20 -16.16
C MET A 245 -7.78 -1.82 -16.58
N LYS A 246 -8.60 -1.27 -15.68
CA LYS A 246 -9.89 -0.68 -16.10
C LYS A 246 -9.75 0.78 -16.52
N THR A 247 -9.13 1.62 -15.70
CA THR A 247 -9.04 3.06 -15.96
C THR A 247 -7.68 3.58 -15.53
N LEU A 248 -6.97 4.15 -16.49
CA LEU A 248 -5.67 4.80 -16.32
C LEU A 248 -5.76 6.23 -16.87
N ALA A 249 -5.56 7.24 -16.02
CA ALA A 249 -5.71 8.65 -16.39
C ALA A 249 -4.71 9.57 -15.63
N PRO A 250 -3.42 9.59 -16.04
CA PRO A 250 -2.46 10.59 -15.57
C PRO A 250 -2.63 11.93 -16.28
N LYS A 251 -1.80 12.92 -15.96
CA LYS A 251 -1.62 14.11 -16.80
C LYS A 251 -0.52 13.87 -17.83
N GLU A 252 0.68 13.50 -17.38
CA GLU A 252 1.90 13.56 -18.20
C GLU A 252 2.27 12.21 -18.85
N ASN A 253 3.24 11.46 -18.30
CA ASN A 253 3.99 10.43 -19.03
C ASN A 253 3.68 8.98 -18.60
N ILE A 254 3.60 8.06 -19.58
CA ILE A 254 3.38 6.63 -19.34
C ILE A 254 4.33 5.72 -20.14
N ASP A 255 5.09 4.84 -19.47
CA ASP A 255 5.68 3.63 -20.07
C ASP A 255 4.94 2.36 -19.62
N LEU A 256 4.18 1.74 -20.52
CA LEU A 256 3.60 0.41 -20.30
C LEU A 256 4.39 -0.65 -21.08
N LYS A 257 5.25 -1.38 -20.37
CA LYS A 257 6.10 -2.39 -21.03
C LYS A 257 5.30 -3.62 -21.47
N ARG A 258 4.28 -4.04 -20.69
CA ARG A 258 3.38 -5.18 -20.99
C ARG A 258 2.02 -5.07 -20.25
N ASP A 259 0.92 -4.99 -20.99
CA ASP A 259 -0.42 -5.33 -20.47
C ASP A 259 -1.03 -6.53 -21.25
N ARG A 260 -2.24 -6.93 -20.86
CA ARG A 260 -3.10 -7.88 -21.57
C ARG A 260 -4.50 -7.32 -21.85
N VAL A 261 -5.03 -6.42 -21.02
CA VAL A 261 -6.41 -5.93 -21.13
C VAL A 261 -6.52 -4.53 -20.49
N MET A 262 -6.46 -3.50 -21.34
CA MET A 262 -6.79 -2.14 -20.94
C MET A 262 -8.22 -1.79 -21.39
N LYS A 263 -9.07 -1.31 -20.48
CA LYS A 263 -10.40 -0.80 -20.90
C LYS A 263 -10.35 0.67 -21.31
N THR A 264 -9.76 1.53 -20.49
CA THR A 264 -9.73 2.98 -20.74
C THR A 264 -8.37 3.53 -20.35
N LEU A 265 -7.72 4.16 -21.31
CA LEU A 265 -6.49 4.93 -21.16
C LEU A 265 -6.80 6.38 -21.54
N ALA A 266 -6.53 7.34 -20.65
CA ALA A 266 -6.79 8.77 -20.85
C ALA A 266 -5.73 9.67 -20.15
N PRO A 267 -4.46 9.63 -20.57
CA PRO A 267 -3.47 10.66 -20.28
C PRO A 267 -3.84 12.02 -20.94
N LYS A 268 -2.95 13.01 -20.83
CA LYS A 268 -2.96 14.21 -21.70
C LYS A 268 -1.78 14.25 -22.67
N GLU A 269 -0.57 13.91 -22.22
CA GLU A 269 0.66 14.13 -22.99
C GLU A 269 1.16 12.86 -23.71
N ASN A 270 2.01 12.05 -23.07
CA ASN A 270 2.86 11.06 -23.76
C ASN A 270 2.64 9.60 -23.32
N ILE A 271 2.61 8.68 -24.31
CA ILE A 271 2.45 7.23 -24.07
C ILE A 271 3.45 6.38 -24.89
N ASP A 272 4.22 5.51 -24.23
CA ASP A 272 4.88 4.34 -24.85
C ASP A 272 4.21 3.03 -24.40
N LEU A 273 3.46 2.39 -25.31
CA LEU A 273 2.95 1.03 -25.10
C LEU A 273 3.80 0.02 -25.87
N LYS A 274 4.74 -0.64 -25.18
CA LYS A 274 5.63 -1.61 -25.83
C LYS A 274 4.92 -2.89 -26.26
N ARG A 275 3.93 -3.37 -25.49
CA ARG A 275 3.10 -4.57 -25.78
C ARG A 275 1.75 -4.55 -25.05
N ASP A 276 0.65 -4.57 -25.78
CA ASP A 276 -0.66 -4.98 -25.25
C ASP A 276 -1.25 -6.17 -26.05
N LYS A 277 -2.45 -6.63 -25.66
CA LYS A 277 -3.28 -7.56 -26.42
C LYS A 277 -4.69 -7.04 -26.69
N VAL A 278 -5.26 -6.17 -25.86
CA VAL A 278 -6.66 -5.75 -25.95
C VAL A 278 -6.83 -4.39 -25.27
N MET A 279 -6.77 -3.32 -26.06
CA MET A 279 -7.19 -2.00 -25.63
C MET A 279 -8.60 -1.69 -26.17
N LYS A 280 -9.53 -1.31 -25.28
CA LYS A 280 -10.89 -0.92 -25.72
C LYS A 280 -10.97 0.54 -26.12
N THR A 281 -10.45 1.44 -25.29
CA THR A 281 -10.58 2.87 -25.49
C THR A 281 -9.30 3.55 -25.06
N LEU A 282 -8.72 4.30 -25.97
CA LEU A 282 -7.64 5.25 -25.74
C LEU A 282 -8.16 6.62 -26.14
N ALA A 283 -8.17 7.55 -25.18
CA ALA A 283 -8.71 8.90 -25.27
C ALA A 283 -7.68 9.90 -25.84
N PRO A 284 -8.09 11.16 -26.11
CA PRO A 284 -7.22 12.19 -26.66
C PRO A 284 -5.94 12.46 -25.87
N ASN A 285 -4.85 12.65 -26.60
CA ASN A 285 -3.47 12.89 -26.14
C ASN A 285 -2.65 13.63 -27.19
N GLU A 286 -1.48 14.16 -26.80
CA GLU A 286 -0.49 14.70 -27.73
C GLU A 286 0.23 13.58 -28.51
N ASN A 287 0.96 12.68 -27.83
CA ASN A 287 1.86 11.73 -28.49
C ASN A 287 1.71 10.26 -28.05
N ILE A 288 1.61 9.34 -29.01
CA ILE A 288 1.43 7.89 -28.74
C ILE A 288 2.34 7.00 -29.62
N ASP A 289 3.23 6.22 -28.99
CA ASP A 289 3.97 5.11 -29.63
C ASP A 289 3.41 3.75 -29.17
N LEU A 290 2.71 3.05 -30.08
CA LEU A 290 2.27 1.66 -29.84
C LEU A 290 3.15 0.69 -30.63
N LYS A 291 4.07 0.01 -29.93
CA LYS A 291 5.03 -0.87 -30.62
C LYS A 291 4.42 -2.19 -31.09
N ARG A 292 3.43 -2.74 -30.34
CA ARG A 292 2.74 -4.02 -30.61
C ARG A 292 1.43 -4.17 -29.81
N ASP A 293 0.26 -3.97 -30.42
CA ASP A 293 -1.02 -4.47 -29.91
C ASP A 293 -1.57 -5.63 -30.78
N LYS A 294 -2.62 -6.30 -30.29
CA LYS A 294 -3.41 -7.26 -31.07
C LYS A 294 -4.83 -6.77 -31.36
N VAL A 295 -5.46 -5.97 -30.50
CA VAL A 295 -6.88 -5.60 -30.65
C VAL A 295 -7.14 -4.23 -30.03
N MET A 296 -7.08 -3.21 -30.87
CA MET A 296 -7.61 -1.87 -30.58
C MET A 296 -9.09 -1.84 -30.99
N LYS A 297 -9.99 -1.37 -30.11
CA LYS A 297 -11.36 -1.07 -30.51
C LYS A 297 -11.55 0.39 -30.93
N THR A 298 -11.15 1.33 -30.08
CA THR A 298 -11.39 2.76 -30.30
C THR A 298 -10.16 3.53 -29.87
N LEU A 299 -9.60 4.26 -30.83
CA LEU A 299 -8.54 5.24 -30.65
C LEU A 299 -9.19 6.59 -30.99
N ALA A 300 -9.17 7.54 -30.04
CA ALA A 300 -9.79 8.86 -30.12
C ALA A 300 -8.78 9.95 -30.51
N PRO A 301 -9.20 11.15 -30.98
CA PRO A 301 -8.34 12.12 -31.66
C PRO A 301 -7.13 12.58 -30.85
N ASN A 302 -5.97 12.65 -31.49
CA ASN A 302 -4.66 13.05 -30.96
C ASN A 302 -3.92 13.91 -31.99
N GLU A 303 -2.80 14.49 -31.61
CA GLU A 303 -1.86 15.11 -32.56
C GLU A 303 -1.07 14.03 -33.33
N ASN A 304 -0.29 13.21 -32.61
CA ASN A 304 0.68 12.29 -33.23
C ASN A 304 0.52 10.81 -32.78
N ILE A 305 0.53 9.89 -33.76
CA ILE A 305 0.50 8.44 -33.54
C ILE A 305 1.56 7.68 -34.39
N ASP A 306 2.34 6.80 -33.76
CA ASP A 306 3.15 5.76 -34.43
C ASP A 306 2.71 4.35 -33.96
N LEU A 307 2.06 3.58 -34.85
CA LEU A 307 1.67 2.19 -34.61
C LEU A 307 2.60 1.25 -35.39
N LYS A 308 3.44 0.47 -34.70
CA LYS A 308 4.51 -0.28 -35.38
C LYS A 308 4.17 -1.71 -35.82
N ARG A 309 3.17 -2.39 -35.22
CA ARG A 309 2.77 -3.80 -35.50
C ARG A 309 1.42 -4.22 -34.89
N ASP A 310 0.29 -3.72 -35.37
CA ASP A 310 -1.02 -4.08 -34.82
C ASP A 310 -1.76 -5.15 -35.67
N LYS A 311 -2.67 -5.89 -35.03
CA LYS A 311 -3.43 -6.94 -35.75
C LYS A 311 -4.84 -6.55 -36.12
N VAL A 312 -5.52 -5.78 -35.28
CA VAL A 312 -6.92 -5.39 -35.50
C VAL A 312 -7.13 -4.02 -34.87
N ILE A 313 -7.42 -3.03 -35.72
CA ILE A 313 -7.95 -1.73 -35.31
C ILE A 313 -9.40 -1.68 -35.81
N LYS A 314 -10.36 -1.47 -34.91
CA LYS A 314 -11.75 -1.28 -35.33
C LYS A 314 -12.00 0.15 -35.77
N THR A 315 -11.73 1.13 -34.90
CA THR A 315 -12.03 2.52 -35.17
C THR A 315 -10.88 3.42 -34.75
N LEU A 316 -10.38 4.17 -35.73
CA LEU A 316 -9.37 5.22 -35.62
C LEU A 316 -10.07 6.53 -36.00
N ALA A 317 -10.07 7.50 -35.06
CA ALA A 317 -10.71 8.81 -35.21
C ALA A 317 -9.86 9.76 -36.11
N PRO A 318 -10.17 11.07 -36.18
CA PRO A 318 -9.29 12.07 -36.81
C PRO A 318 -8.01 12.37 -36.02
N TYR A 319 -6.94 12.74 -36.73
CA TYR A 319 -5.59 13.04 -36.24
C TYR A 319 -4.87 14.02 -37.18
N GLU A 320 -3.84 14.70 -36.68
CA GLU A 320 -2.90 15.45 -37.53
C GLU A 320 -1.96 14.47 -38.25
N ASN A 321 -1.20 13.66 -37.49
CA ASN A 321 -0.17 12.77 -38.05
C ASN A 321 -0.32 11.31 -37.60
N ILE A 322 -0.39 10.39 -38.58
CA ILE A 322 -0.41 8.94 -38.35
C ILE A 322 0.67 8.22 -39.17
N ASP A 323 1.51 7.44 -38.49
CA ASP A 323 2.42 6.46 -39.11
C ASP A 323 2.00 5.04 -38.69
N LEU A 324 1.44 4.27 -39.63
CA LEU A 324 1.06 2.86 -39.43
C LEU A 324 2.01 1.92 -40.16
N LYS A 325 2.59 0.96 -39.41
CA LYS A 325 3.47 -0.06 -39.96
C LYS A 325 2.92 -1.46 -39.67
N ARG A 326 2.67 -2.22 -40.74
CA ARG A 326 2.43 -3.68 -40.76
C ARG A 326 1.11 -4.14 -40.12
N ASP A 327 0.04 -3.38 -40.30
CA ASP A 327 -1.24 -3.71 -39.69
C ASP A 327 -2.02 -4.75 -40.50
N LYS A 328 -2.70 -5.66 -39.80
CA LYS A 328 -3.41 -6.76 -40.49
C LYS A 328 -4.83 -6.42 -40.91
N VAL A 329 -5.56 -5.68 -40.10
CA VAL A 329 -6.98 -5.37 -40.34
C VAL A 329 -7.33 -4.02 -39.71
N MET A 330 -7.67 -3.05 -40.53
CA MET A 330 -8.35 -1.83 -40.09
C MET A 330 -9.79 -1.83 -40.61
N LYS A 331 -10.77 -1.52 -39.74
CA LYS A 331 -12.16 -1.39 -40.20
C LYS A 331 -12.48 0.03 -40.66
N THR A 332 -12.46 1.00 -39.76
CA THR A 332 -12.84 2.39 -40.05
C THR A 332 -11.70 3.35 -39.67
N LEU A 333 -11.22 4.10 -40.66
CA LEU A 333 -10.31 5.23 -40.51
C LEU A 333 -11.07 6.51 -40.93
N ALA A 334 -11.17 7.47 -40.01
CA ALA A 334 -11.76 8.79 -40.23
C ALA A 334 -10.78 9.74 -40.98
N PRO A 335 -11.20 10.96 -41.38
CA PRO A 335 -10.33 11.94 -42.04
C PRO A 335 -9.15 12.40 -41.16
N ASN A 336 -7.98 12.61 -41.76
CA ASN A 336 -6.75 13.11 -41.11
C ASN A 336 -5.99 14.03 -42.08
N GLU A 337 -5.04 14.80 -41.57
CA GLU A 337 -4.15 15.62 -42.42
C GLU A 337 -3.09 14.74 -43.10
N ASN A 338 -2.26 14.05 -42.33
CA ASN A 338 -1.11 13.28 -42.82
C ASN A 338 -1.16 11.80 -42.41
N ILE A 339 -1.10 10.90 -43.40
CA ILE A 339 -1.08 9.44 -43.16
C ILE A 339 0.02 8.75 -43.97
N ASP A 340 0.85 7.95 -43.29
CA ASP A 340 1.84 7.04 -43.86
C ASP A 340 1.47 5.58 -43.51
N LEU A 341 1.02 4.81 -44.51
CA LEU A 341 0.65 3.40 -44.34
C LEU A 341 1.66 2.47 -45.01
N LYS A 342 2.21 1.53 -44.22
CA LYS A 342 3.25 0.61 -44.67
C LYS A 342 2.93 -0.86 -44.36
N ARG A 343 2.49 -1.59 -45.40
CA ARG A 343 2.31 -3.06 -45.46
C ARG A 343 1.03 -3.56 -44.79
N ASP A 344 -0.06 -2.84 -45.00
CA ASP A 344 -1.36 -3.12 -44.42
C ASP A 344 -2.16 -4.12 -45.26
N LYS A 345 -2.77 -5.11 -44.61
CA LYS A 345 -3.32 -6.28 -45.32
C LYS A 345 -4.79 -6.18 -45.73
N VAL A 346 -5.60 -5.41 -45.00
CA VAL A 346 -7.05 -5.27 -45.21
C VAL A 346 -7.52 -3.96 -44.61
N MET A 347 -8.11 -3.08 -45.43
CA MET A 347 -8.82 -1.89 -44.96
C MET A 347 -10.27 -1.89 -45.48
N LYS A 348 -11.25 -1.73 -44.58
CA LYS A 348 -12.68 -1.78 -44.98
C LYS A 348 -13.25 -0.45 -45.44
N THR A 349 -12.97 0.64 -44.74
CA THR A 349 -13.42 1.99 -45.10
C THR A 349 -12.34 3.01 -44.72
N LEU A 350 -11.91 3.76 -45.72
CA LEU A 350 -11.05 4.92 -45.62
C LEU A 350 -11.90 6.16 -45.96
N ALA A 351 -11.89 7.17 -45.09
CA ALA A 351 -12.42 8.48 -45.40
C ALA A 351 -11.40 9.31 -46.20
N PRO A 352 -11.80 10.40 -46.88
CA PRO A 352 -10.87 11.32 -47.54
C PRO A 352 -9.90 11.96 -46.52
N ASN A 353 -8.65 12.16 -46.93
CA ASN A 353 -7.57 12.80 -46.18
C ASN A 353 -6.82 13.76 -47.11
N GLU A 354 -6.05 14.70 -46.57
CA GLU A 354 -5.28 15.65 -47.39
C GLU A 354 -4.05 14.99 -48.01
N ASN A 355 -3.19 14.39 -47.17
CA ASN A 355 -1.96 13.72 -47.58
C ASN A 355 -1.99 12.24 -47.19
N THR A 356 -1.81 11.33 -48.16
CA THR A 356 -1.79 9.88 -47.89
C THR A 356 -0.72 9.17 -48.73
N ASP A 357 0.24 8.51 -48.07
CA ASP A 357 1.23 7.63 -48.68
C ASP A 357 0.90 6.16 -48.37
N LEU A 358 0.73 5.34 -49.41
CA LEU A 358 0.27 3.95 -49.31
C LEU A 358 1.31 2.98 -49.90
N LYS A 359 1.98 2.19 -49.04
CA LYS A 359 3.12 1.35 -49.43
C LYS A 359 2.89 -0.14 -49.17
N ARG A 360 2.41 -0.80 -50.24
CA ARG A 360 2.21 -2.26 -50.43
C ARG A 360 0.95 -2.83 -49.78
N ASP A 361 -0.14 -2.08 -49.83
CA ASP A 361 -1.37 -2.45 -49.14
C ASP A 361 -2.33 -3.22 -50.06
N LYS A 362 -3.13 -4.12 -49.49
CA LYS A 362 -4.10 -4.92 -50.25
C LYS A 362 -5.52 -4.73 -49.74
N VAL A 363 -6.46 -4.61 -50.68
CA VAL A 363 -7.90 -4.41 -50.46
C VAL A 363 -8.23 -3.09 -49.75
N MET A 364 -8.59 -2.09 -50.55
CA MET A 364 -9.38 -0.93 -50.14
C MET A 364 -10.79 -1.05 -50.69
N LYS A 365 -11.81 -0.70 -49.88
CA LYS A 365 -13.09 -0.21 -50.37
C LYS A 365 -13.20 1.26 -49.98
N THR A 366 -12.66 2.13 -50.83
CA THR A 366 -12.78 3.58 -50.68
C THR A 366 -14.25 3.97 -50.75
N LEU A 367 -14.71 4.79 -49.80
CA LEU A 367 -15.91 5.57 -50.02
C LEU A 367 -15.51 6.70 -50.96
N SER A 368 -15.89 6.63 -52.23
CA SER A 368 -15.70 7.74 -53.16
C SER A 368 -16.33 9.00 -52.54
N PRO A 369 -15.69 10.18 -52.64
CA PRO A 369 -16.28 11.41 -52.14
C PRO A 369 -17.70 11.56 -52.74
N MET A 370 -18.67 11.83 -51.86
CA MET A 370 -20.09 11.69 -52.19
C MET A 370 -20.54 12.88 -53.04
N LYS A 371 -20.60 12.64 -54.36
CA LYS A 371 -20.50 13.69 -55.39
C LYS A 371 -21.55 14.82 -55.23
N THR A 372 -21.07 16.00 -54.80
CA THR A 372 -21.90 17.16 -54.39
C THR A 372 -21.20 18.53 -54.52
N LYS A 373 -20.70 19.02 -55.67
CA LYS A 373 -20.49 18.48 -57.04
C LYS A 373 -19.16 17.73 -57.27
N THR A 374 -18.20 17.95 -56.36
CA THR A 374 -16.82 17.44 -56.44
C THR A 374 -16.78 15.91 -56.53
#